data_AF-A0A815QRQ7-F1
#
_entry.id   AF-A0A815QRQ7-F1
#
_cell.length_a   1.000
_cell.length_b   1.000
_cell.length_c   1.000
_cell.angle_alpha   90.00
_cell.angle_beta   90.00
_cell.angle_gamma   90.00
#
_symmetry.space_group_name_H-M   'P 1'
#
loop_
_entity.id
_entity.type
_entity.pdbx_description
1 polymer ?
#
loop_
_entity_poly.entity_id
_entity_poly.type
_entity_poly.pdbx_seq_one_letter_code
_entity_poly.pdbx_strand_id
1 'polypeptide(L)'
;MLVKHLSEPWFSLIYCGKKTVEVRLDKGHFCSLKPSDTIEFFNDDLGFNIRRKFCVKVISVERFDTFELALEKHLSRALPTVKTVEFGYPNEIFPFIQFNGQTPRERGYEHGTILSERIDKSINIYREQFLKNKNFNEKYILNLCEQYRRGISLYSNDYLEELDSIAISSRQDPLWIIALNCRLEILNHLSFGIQNECTVLYNKETCQLAENWDWIKDFQHLAFINYIKSNGILQMIEPGVLAKVGFNSYGIGVTLNFVDPVTISTNPSNIPLHISLRAVLDQAKTYEQALDIFKQNGPGFGGHVLVGDDKGQCCCVEFPGDEVHFIPDHPYHTNHFLYTNNNNEHFKNTSRYQNSLDRYERVKQLWKNKTTLQSILFDYDDNQTYPICRSFEPNDIGLVGTVCSLIMNLKERTMNITKGNPRQNQKLYEFQLDEKDMNQ
;
A
#
# COMPACT_ATOMS: atom_id res chain seq x y z
N MET A 1 -27.13 27.24 -9.90
CA MET A 1 -25.87 26.56 -9.52
C MET A 1 -26.18 25.63 -8.38
N LEU A 2 -26.05 24.32 -8.59
CA LEU A 2 -26.31 23.29 -7.58
C LEU A 2 -25.03 23.08 -6.76
N VAL A 3 -25.11 23.02 -5.42
CA VAL A 3 -23.95 22.74 -4.56
C VAL A 3 -24.12 21.36 -3.92
N LYS A 4 -23.14 20.47 -4.04
CA LYS A 4 -23.22 19.10 -3.54
C LYS A 4 -21.94 18.60 -2.90
N HIS A 5 -22.09 17.96 -1.74
CA HIS A 5 -21.03 17.19 -1.13
C HIS A 5 -20.77 15.90 -1.92
N LEU A 6 -19.51 15.55 -2.14
CA LEU A 6 -19.08 14.25 -2.68
C LEU A 6 -17.99 13.68 -1.81
N SER A 7 -18.13 12.43 -1.39
CA SER A 7 -17.08 11.73 -0.66
C SER A 7 -15.92 11.31 -1.57
N GLU A 8 -14.75 11.08 -0.98
CA GLU A 8 -13.68 10.37 -1.68
C GLU A 8 -14.10 8.90 -1.94
N PRO A 9 -13.63 8.25 -3.03
CA PRO A 9 -12.74 8.79 -4.07
C PRO A 9 -13.46 9.63 -5.15
N TRP A 10 -14.80 9.74 -5.10
CA TRP A 10 -15.60 10.32 -6.20
C TRP A 10 -15.30 11.78 -6.46
N PHE A 11 -15.05 12.55 -5.40
CA PHE A 11 -14.63 13.94 -5.54
C PHE A 11 -13.38 14.07 -6.40
N SER A 12 -12.31 13.35 -6.05
CA SER A 12 -11.04 13.41 -6.77
C SER A 12 -11.15 12.83 -8.19
N LEU A 13 -11.95 11.78 -8.39
CA LEU A 13 -12.14 11.18 -9.72
C LEU A 13 -12.87 12.12 -10.70
N ILE A 14 -13.83 12.92 -10.24
CA ILE A 14 -14.45 13.94 -11.10
C ILE A 14 -13.47 15.10 -11.31
N TYR A 15 -12.78 15.54 -10.26
CA TYR A 15 -11.81 16.62 -10.34
C TYR A 15 -10.72 16.37 -11.39
N CYS A 16 -10.20 15.14 -11.49
CA CYS A 16 -9.21 14.74 -12.49
C CYS A 16 -9.81 14.27 -13.83
N GLY A 17 -11.13 14.40 -14.01
CA GLY A 17 -11.82 14.06 -15.26
C GLY A 17 -11.91 12.55 -15.57
N LYS A 18 -11.53 11.67 -14.63
CA LYS A 18 -11.65 10.21 -14.80
C LYS A 18 -13.11 9.75 -14.66
N LYS A 19 -13.87 10.37 -13.76
CA LYS A 19 -15.32 10.20 -13.64
C LYS A 19 -16.04 11.32 -14.35
N THR A 20 -16.75 10.98 -15.43
CA THR A 20 -17.41 11.96 -16.31
C THR A 20 -18.94 11.82 -16.32
N VAL A 21 -19.49 10.83 -15.61
CA VAL A 21 -20.92 10.60 -15.47
C VAL A 21 -21.29 10.53 -13.99
N GLU A 22 -22.38 11.20 -13.62
CA GLU A 22 -23.01 11.11 -12.31
C GLU A 22 -24.35 10.38 -12.45
N VAL A 23 -24.49 9.21 -11.83
CA VAL A 23 -25.75 8.46 -11.81
C VAL A 23 -26.44 8.74 -10.48
N ARG A 24 -27.65 9.29 -10.54
CA ARG A 24 -28.43 9.72 -9.37
C ARG A 24 -29.88 9.32 -9.56
N LEU A 25 -30.57 9.11 -8.44
CA LEU A 25 -32.03 8.96 -8.45
C LEU A 25 -32.68 10.23 -9.02
N ASP A 26 -33.69 10.06 -9.87
CA ASP A 26 -34.43 11.17 -10.50
C ASP A 26 -35.36 11.86 -9.50
N LYS A 27 -34.77 12.49 -8.48
CA LYS A 27 -35.47 13.17 -7.38
C LYS A 27 -34.70 14.37 -6.86
N GLY A 28 -35.40 15.26 -6.16
CA GLY A 28 -34.82 16.45 -5.55
C GLY A 28 -34.17 17.35 -6.60
N HIS A 29 -33.00 17.92 -6.30
CA HIS A 29 -32.35 18.85 -7.22
C HIS A 29 -31.86 18.21 -8.54
N PHE A 30 -31.67 16.89 -8.58
CA PHE A 30 -31.15 16.22 -9.78
C PHE A 30 -32.22 16.04 -10.87
N CYS A 31 -33.51 16.01 -10.53
CA CYS A 31 -34.57 15.79 -11.54
C CYS A 31 -34.82 16.99 -12.47
N SER A 32 -34.39 18.17 -12.02
CA SER A 32 -34.56 19.43 -12.77
C SER A 32 -33.30 19.87 -13.51
N LEU A 33 -32.19 19.12 -13.42
CA LEU A 33 -30.95 19.43 -14.11
C LEU A 33 -31.11 19.40 -15.63
N LYS A 34 -30.49 20.36 -16.29
CA LYS A 34 -30.48 20.51 -17.75
C LYS A 34 -29.04 20.66 -18.26
N PRO A 35 -28.79 20.35 -19.54
CA PRO A 35 -27.55 20.73 -20.20
C PRO A 35 -27.26 22.22 -19.99
N SER A 36 -25.98 22.54 -19.75
CA SER A 36 -25.44 23.84 -19.35
C SER A 36 -25.62 24.26 -17.90
N ASP A 37 -26.37 23.54 -17.07
CA ASP A 37 -26.36 23.79 -15.64
C ASP A 37 -24.97 23.57 -15.04
N THR A 38 -24.66 24.32 -13.98
CA THR A 38 -23.40 24.19 -13.24
C THR A 38 -23.65 23.56 -11.87
N ILE A 39 -22.83 22.56 -11.55
CA ILE A 39 -22.79 21.92 -10.24
C ILE A 39 -21.43 22.25 -9.60
N GLU A 40 -21.46 22.88 -8.42
CA GLU A 40 -20.30 23.00 -7.55
C GLU A 40 -20.27 21.76 -6.64
N PHE A 41 -19.26 20.92 -6.83
CA PHE A 41 -18.97 19.84 -5.90
C PHE A 41 -18.03 20.33 -4.81
N PHE A 42 -18.25 19.88 -3.58
CA PHE A 42 -17.33 20.08 -2.47
C PHE A 42 -17.08 18.77 -1.71
N ASN A 43 -15.94 18.65 -1.03
CA ASN A 43 -15.67 17.58 -0.07
C ASN A 43 -15.18 18.20 1.23
N ASP A 44 -15.74 17.75 2.36
CA ASP A 44 -15.30 18.11 3.70
C ASP A 44 -15.15 16.91 4.66
N ASP A 45 -15.34 15.67 4.17
CA ASP A 45 -15.23 14.42 4.94
C ASP A 45 -13.92 14.29 5.73
N LEU A 46 -12.86 14.92 5.23
CA LEU A 46 -11.53 14.83 5.80
C LEU A 46 -11.23 15.87 6.89
N GLY A 47 -12.17 16.75 7.23
CA GLY A 47 -12.10 17.64 8.40
C GLY A 47 -11.20 18.88 8.26
N PHE A 48 -10.87 19.29 7.03
CA PHE A 48 -10.00 20.45 6.79
C PHE A 48 -10.71 21.80 6.95
N ASN A 49 -10.01 22.83 7.44
CA ASN A 49 -10.49 24.24 7.50
C ASN A 49 -10.59 24.93 6.12
N ILE A 50 -10.38 24.20 5.02
CA ILE A 50 -10.43 24.71 3.64
C ILE A 50 -11.41 23.85 2.85
N ARG A 51 -12.52 24.44 2.42
CA ARG A 51 -13.57 23.77 1.65
C ARG A 51 -13.09 23.54 0.20
N ARG A 52 -12.66 22.33 -0.15
CA ARG A 52 -12.36 21.95 -1.55
C ARG A 52 -13.63 22.02 -2.36
N LYS A 53 -13.58 22.74 -3.48
CA LYS A 53 -14.69 22.83 -4.41
C LYS A 53 -14.26 23.04 -5.84
N PHE A 54 -14.99 22.45 -6.78
CA PHE A 54 -14.84 22.71 -8.20
C PHE A 54 -16.21 22.75 -8.86
N CYS A 55 -16.32 23.47 -9.97
CA CYS A 55 -17.54 23.56 -10.75
C CYS A 55 -17.44 22.66 -11.98
N VAL A 56 -18.46 21.86 -12.23
CA VAL A 56 -18.64 21.14 -13.49
C VAL A 56 -19.84 21.68 -14.23
N LYS A 57 -19.78 21.62 -15.56
CA LYS A 57 -20.91 21.93 -16.43
C LYS A 57 -21.57 20.63 -16.88
N VAL A 58 -22.89 20.55 -16.73
CA VAL A 58 -23.68 19.42 -17.25
C VAL A 58 -23.70 19.50 -18.77
N ILE A 59 -23.21 18.47 -19.44
CA ILE A 59 -23.15 18.42 -20.92
C ILE A 59 -24.40 17.75 -21.48
N SER A 60 -24.87 16.68 -20.84
CA SER A 60 -26.09 15.95 -21.21
C SER A 60 -26.78 15.39 -19.97
N VAL A 61 -28.07 15.07 -20.09
CA VAL A 61 -28.86 14.39 -19.06
C VAL A 61 -29.64 13.27 -19.74
N GLU A 62 -29.45 12.05 -19.26
CA GLU A 62 -30.13 10.83 -19.74
C GLU A 62 -30.96 10.25 -18.59
N ARG A 63 -32.14 9.71 -18.89
CA ARG A 63 -33.04 9.08 -17.90
C ARG A 63 -33.17 7.60 -18.19
N PHE A 64 -33.18 6.81 -17.14
CA PHE A 64 -33.28 5.36 -17.17
C PHE A 64 -34.33 4.91 -16.15
N ASP A 65 -35.00 3.80 -16.43
CA ASP A 65 -36.03 3.26 -15.55
C ASP A 65 -35.44 2.68 -14.24
N THR A 66 -34.20 2.19 -14.30
CA THR A 66 -33.49 1.62 -13.14
C THR A 66 -32.04 2.11 -13.06
N PHE A 67 -31.45 1.99 -11.86
CA PHE A 67 -30.06 2.38 -11.61
C PHE A 67 -29.09 1.42 -12.31
N GLU A 68 -29.47 0.14 -12.39
CA GLU A 68 -28.74 -0.94 -13.04
C GLU A 68 -28.56 -0.65 -14.54
N LEU A 69 -29.64 -0.28 -15.25
CA LEU A 69 -29.57 0.07 -16.68
C LEU A 69 -28.65 1.28 -16.94
N ALA A 70 -28.69 2.26 -16.04
CA ALA A 70 -27.82 3.43 -16.14
C ALA A 70 -26.35 3.05 -15.94
N LEU A 71 -26.05 2.18 -14.97
CA LEU A 71 -24.70 1.69 -14.73
C LEU A 71 -24.22 0.74 -15.82
N GLU A 72 -25.01 -0.20 -16.33
CA GLU A 72 -24.62 -1.07 -17.45
C GLU A 72 -24.11 -0.27 -18.65
N LYS A 73 -24.76 0.87 -18.96
CA LYS A 73 -24.36 1.74 -20.06
C LYS A 73 -23.17 2.64 -19.75
N HIS A 74 -22.96 3.03 -18.49
CA HIS A 74 -22.01 4.07 -18.10
C HIS A 74 -21.00 3.66 -17.02
N LEU A 75 -20.85 2.38 -16.70
CA LEU A 75 -20.12 1.88 -15.55
C LEU A 75 -18.72 2.49 -15.44
N SER A 76 -17.92 2.40 -16.50
CA SER A 76 -16.54 2.90 -16.52
C SER A 76 -16.42 4.43 -16.39
N ARG A 77 -17.47 5.18 -16.75
CA ARG A 77 -17.50 6.65 -16.65
C ARG A 77 -18.15 7.14 -15.35
N ALA A 78 -19.02 6.34 -14.77
CA ALA A 78 -19.75 6.63 -13.54
C ALA A 78 -19.02 6.12 -12.30
N LEU A 79 -18.41 4.95 -12.39
CA LEU A 79 -17.67 4.29 -11.33
C LEU A 79 -16.34 3.76 -11.92
N PRO A 80 -15.39 4.64 -12.27
CA PRO A 80 -14.16 4.25 -12.96
C PRO A 80 -13.25 3.29 -12.16
N THR A 81 -13.55 3.10 -10.87
CA THR A 81 -12.84 2.17 -9.98
C THR A 81 -13.56 0.82 -9.84
N VAL A 82 -14.66 0.59 -10.55
CA VAL A 82 -15.54 -0.57 -10.38
C VAL A 82 -15.68 -1.33 -11.70
N LYS A 83 -15.40 -2.65 -11.67
CA LYS A 83 -15.49 -3.52 -12.85
C LYS A 83 -16.89 -4.09 -13.09
N THR A 84 -17.71 -4.29 -12.04
CA THR A 84 -19.09 -4.80 -12.14
C THR A 84 -20.04 -4.10 -11.16
N VAL A 85 -21.34 -4.06 -11.47
CA VAL A 85 -22.37 -3.39 -10.63
C VAL A 85 -22.50 -4.01 -9.21
N GLU A 86 -21.95 -5.21 -9.00
CA GLU A 86 -22.01 -5.96 -7.73
C GLU A 86 -20.98 -5.50 -6.66
N PHE A 87 -20.09 -4.55 -6.97
CA PHE A 87 -19.13 -4.00 -6.01
C PHE A 87 -19.85 -3.13 -4.95
N GLY A 88 -19.67 -3.50 -3.67
CA GLY A 88 -20.37 -2.93 -2.50
C GLY A 88 -19.92 -1.52 -2.05
N TYR A 89 -20.39 -1.09 -0.87
CA TYR A 89 -20.23 0.27 -0.32
C TYR A 89 -18.76 0.77 -0.33
N PRO A 90 -18.50 2.04 -0.73
CA PRO A 90 -17.13 2.58 -0.88
C PRO A 90 -16.25 2.55 0.38
N ASN A 91 -16.84 2.43 1.57
CA ASN A 91 -16.10 2.41 2.83
C ASN A 91 -15.51 1.04 3.19
N GLU A 92 -16.03 -0.03 2.59
CA GLU A 92 -15.61 -1.41 2.86
C GLU A 92 -14.47 -1.87 1.94
N ILE A 93 -14.22 -1.16 0.85
CA ILE A 93 -13.24 -1.52 -0.18
C ILE A 93 -12.11 -0.50 -0.20
N PHE A 94 -10.89 -0.96 -0.42
CA PHE A 94 -9.79 -0.04 -0.75
C PHE A 94 -10.06 0.63 -2.10
N PRO A 95 -9.83 1.95 -2.23
CA PRO A 95 -9.92 2.61 -3.52
C PRO A 95 -9.01 1.93 -4.54
N PHE A 96 -9.52 1.65 -5.73
CA PHE A 96 -8.73 1.14 -6.84
C PHE A 96 -8.41 2.28 -7.80
N ILE A 97 -7.13 2.53 -8.03
CA ILE A 97 -6.67 3.60 -8.91
C ILE A 97 -5.75 3.00 -9.96
N GLN A 98 -6.14 3.16 -11.22
CA GLN A 98 -5.32 2.80 -12.36
C GLN A 98 -4.58 4.03 -12.88
N PHE A 99 -3.24 3.99 -12.80
CA PHE A 99 -2.37 4.97 -13.44
C PHE A 99 -2.04 4.54 -14.87
N ASN A 100 -2.20 5.47 -15.80
CA ASN A 100 -2.02 5.28 -17.23
C ASN A 100 -0.84 6.07 -17.79
N GLY A 101 -0.15 6.85 -16.95
CA GLY A 101 1.08 7.56 -17.34
C GLY A 101 2.09 6.59 -17.98
N GLN A 102 2.64 6.97 -19.13
CA GLN A 102 3.61 6.16 -19.88
C GLN A 102 5.04 6.46 -19.44
N THR A 103 5.27 7.66 -18.89
CA THR A 103 6.56 8.09 -18.34
C THR A 103 6.53 8.19 -16.82
N PRO A 104 7.69 8.14 -16.13
CA PRO A 104 7.76 8.35 -14.68
C PRO A 104 7.12 9.67 -14.26
N ARG A 105 7.40 10.77 -14.99
CA ARG A 105 6.76 12.06 -14.77
C ARG A 105 5.22 12.00 -14.84
N GLU A 106 4.66 11.37 -15.86
CA GLU A 106 3.20 11.28 -16.01
C GLU A 106 2.55 10.43 -14.91
N ARG A 107 3.17 9.29 -14.55
CA ARG A 107 2.70 8.46 -13.43
C ARG A 107 2.72 9.25 -12.12
N GLY A 108 3.81 9.96 -11.85
CA GLY A 108 3.92 10.78 -10.65
C GLY A 108 2.93 11.95 -10.64
N TYR A 109 2.65 12.54 -11.80
CA TYR A 109 1.64 13.59 -11.94
C TYR A 109 0.23 13.06 -11.63
N GLU A 110 -0.14 11.89 -12.18
CA GLU A 110 -1.43 11.27 -11.87
C GLU A 110 -1.53 10.90 -10.39
N HIS A 111 -0.49 10.27 -9.82
CA HIS A 111 -0.45 9.89 -8.41
C HIS A 111 -0.61 11.13 -7.51
N GLY A 112 0.24 12.14 -7.65
CA GLY A 112 0.17 13.32 -6.79
C GLY A 112 -1.10 14.14 -6.98
N THR A 113 -1.64 14.24 -8.20
CA THR A 113 -2.91 14.96 -8.46
C THR A 113 -4.10 14.23 -7.85
N ILE A 114 -4.23 12.92 -8.07
CA ILE A 114 -5.39 12.13 -7.62
C ILE A 114 -5.34 11.95 -6.10
N LEU A 115 -4.15 11.81 -5.52
CA LEU A 115 -3.97 11.43 -4.11
C LEU A 115 -3.47 12.58 -3.23
N SER A 116 -3.43 13.83 -3.72
CA SER A 116 -2.85 15.00 -3.01
C SER A 116 -3.22 15.08 -1.52
N GLU A 117 -4.49 14.91 -1.16
CA GLU A 117 -4.92 14.94 0.25
C GLU A 117 -4.52 13.72 1.05
N ARG A 118 -4.60 12.53 0.42
CA ARG A 118 -4.20 11.28 1.08
C ARG A 118 -2.70 11.30 1.36
N ILE A 119 -1.91 11.91 0.47
CA ILE A 119 -0.49 12.19 0.64
C ILE A 119 -0.29 13.17 1.79
N ASP A 120 -1.00 14.30 1.81
CA ASP A 120 -0.92 15.29 2.90
C ASP A 120 -1.18 14.65 4.27
N LYS A 121 -2.24 13.83 4.38
CA LYS A 121 -2.56 13.08 5.59
C LYS A 121 -1.48 12.07 5.96
N SER A 122 -0.97 11.32 4.98
CA SER A 122 0.14 10.38 5.19
C SER A 122 1.36 11.11 5.76
N ILE A 123 1.73 12.25 5.17
CA ILE A 123 2.84 13.11 5.63
C ILE A 123 2.59 13.59 7.05
N ASN A 124 1.39 14.10 7.37
CA ASN A 124 1.09 14.63 8.70
C ASN A 124 1.18 13.52 9.77
N ILE A 125 0.62 12.35 9.49
CA ILE A 125 0.70 11.19 10.39
C ILE A 125 2.17 10.79 10.61
N TYR A 126 2.95 10.64 9.54
CA TYR A 126 4.36 10.26 9.67
C TYR A 126 5.19 11.35 10.34
N ARG A 127 4.93 12.63 10.08
CA ARG A 127 5.55 13.75 10.77
C ARG A 127 5.31 13.66 12.28
N GLU A 128 4.08 13.42 12.70
CA GLU A 128 3.75 13.22 14.12
C GLU A 128 4.49 12.01 14.71
N GLN A 129 4.51 10.87 14.00
CA GLN A 129 5.22 9.69 14.49
C GLN A 129 6.72 9.94 14.61
N PHE A 130 7.36 10.53 13.59
CA PHE A 130 8.81 10.78 13.61
C PHE A 130 9.23 11.76 14.70
N LEU A 131 8.38 12.75 15.01
CA LEU A 131 8.67 13.77 16.02
C LEU A 131 8.32 13.37 17.46
N LYS A 132 7.74 12.18 17.70
CA LYS A 132 7.53 11.66 19.06
C LYS A 132 8.86 11.43 19.80
N ASN A 133 9.94 11.11 19.08
CA ASN A 133 11.25 10.97 19.66
C ASN A 133 11.89 12.37 19.77
N LYS A 134 11.93 12.89 21.00
CA LYS A 134 12.41 14.25 21.30
C LYS A 134 13.87 14.51 20.90
N ASN A 135 14.64 13.45 20.61
CA ASN A 135 16.02 13.59 20.14
C ASN A 135 16.10 14.02 18.66
N PHE A 136 14.98 14.00 17.94
CA PHE A 136 14.94 14.28 16.51
C PHE A 136 13.96 15.41 16.22
N ASN A 137 14.35 16.26 15.28
CA ASN A 137 13.52 17.36 14.77
C ASN A 137 13.35 17.22 13.26
N GLU A 138 12.40 17.98 12.72
CA GLU A 138 12.08 17.94 11.29
C GLU A 138 13.31 18.21 10.41
N LYS A 139 14.17 19.15 10.82
CA LYS A 139 15.42 19.45 10.10
C LYS A 139 16.34 18.22 9.99
N TYR A 140 16.47 17.43 11.05
CA TYR A 140 17.26 16.20 11.00
C TYR A 140 16.67 15.19 10.02
N ILE A 141 15.34 14.98 10.07
CA ILE A 141 14.62 14.06 9.18
C ILE A 141 14.81 14.48 7.71
N LEU A 142 14.65 15.76 7.40
CA LEU A 142 14.81 16.27 6.03
C LEU A 142 16.27 16.17 5.55
N ASN A 143 17.26 16.39 6.42
CA ASN A 143 18.67 16.17 6.08
C ASN A 143 19.00 14.70 5.79
N LEU A 144 18.33 13.77 6.47
CA LEU A 144 18.42 12.35 6.18
C LEU A 144 17.73 12.02 4.83
N CYS A 145 16.57 12.61 4.57
CA CYS A 145 15.85 12.46 3.29
C CYS A 145 16.67 12.98 2.10
N GLU A 146 17.44 14.06 2.26
CA GLU A 146 18.36 14.54 1.22
C GLU A 146 19.42 13.51 0.85
N GLN A 147 19.88 12.70 1.81
CA GLN A 147 20.85 11.64 1.54
C GLN A 147 20.20 10.50 0.74
N TYR A 148 19.02 10.03 1.16
CA TYR A 148 18.27 9.04 0.39
C TYR A 148 17.89 9.54 -1.00
N ARG A 149 17.52 10.82 -1.13
CA ARG A 149 17.23 11.44 -2.43
C ARG A 149 18.40 11.31 -3.39
N ARG A 150 19.63 11.54 -2.91
CA ARG A 150 20.86 11.35 -3.71
C ARG A 150 21.08 9.88 -4.07
N GLY A 151 20.90 8.96 -3.11
CA GLY A 151 20.99 7.52 -3.35
C GLY A 151 20.00 7.07 -4.44
N ILE A 152 18.75 7.52 -4.36
CA ILE A 152 17.70 7.25 -5.36
C ILE A 152 18.10 7.80 -6.73
N SER A 153 18.60 9.05 -6.81
CA SER A 153 19.04 9.64 -8.08
C SER A 153 20.20 8.87 -8.73
N LEU A 154 21.18 8.44 -7.92
CA LEU A 154 22.31 7.65 -8.41
C LEU A 154 21.89 6.27 -8.89
N TYR A 155 20.86 5.69 -8.26
CA TYR A 155 20.32 4.39 -8.65
C TYR A 155 19.42 4.47 -9.89
N SER A 156 18.47 5.39 -9.90
CA SER A 156 17.51 5.57 -10.99
C SER A 156 16.92 6.98 -11.00
N ASN A 157 17.27 7.75 -12.03
CA ASN A 157 16.67 9.06 -12.26
C ASN A 157 15.16 8.97 -12.58
N ASP A 158 14.69 7.85 -13.13
CA ASP A 158 13.27 7.65 -13.41
C ASP A 158 12.45 7.60 -12.11
N TYR A 159 12.94 6.92 -11.07
CA TYR A 159 12.25 6.89 -9.77
C TYR A 159 12.28 8.25 -9.08
N LEU A 160 13.38 8.99 -9.20
CA LEU A 160 13.44 10.36 -8.70
C LEU A 160 12.45 11.28 -9.43
N GLU A 161 12.35 11.17 -10.76
CA GLU A 161 11.42 11.97 -11.55
C GLU A 161 9.96 11.67 -11.19
N GLU A 162 9.61 10.40 -10.96
CA GLU A 162 8.27 10.03 -10.51
C GLU A 162 7.96 10.64 -9.12
N LEU A 163 8.90 10.55 -8.17
CA LEU A 163 8.76 11.14 -6.82
C LEU A 163 8.65 12.67 -6.86
N ASP A 164 9.45 13.34 -7.69
CA ASP A 164 9.38 14.79 -7.88
C ASP A 164 8.06 15.23 -8.49
N SER A 165 7.56 14.47 -9.47
CA SER A 165 6.28 14.75 -10.08
C SER A 165 5.12 14.52 -9.09
N ILE A 166 5.21 13.52 -8.21
CA ILE A 166 4.28 13.35 -7.08
C ILE A 166 4.31 14.58 -6.19
N ALA A 167 5.50 15.04 -5.77
CA ALA A 167 5.64 16.19 -4.88
C ALA A 167 5.03 17.46 -5.48
N ILE A 168 5.39 17.77 -6.73
CA ILE A 168 4.90 18.96 -7.45
C ILE A 168 3.37 18.91 -7.60
N SER A 169 2.82 17.80 -8.08
CA SER A 169 1.39 17.69 -8.38
C SER A 169 0.52 17.55 -7.14
N SER A 170 1.06 16.99 -6.05
CA SER A 170 0.41 16.96 -4.73
C SER A 170 0.60 18.23 -3.91
N ARG A 171 1.47 19.15 -4.36
CA ARG A 171 1.87 20.41 -3.69
C ARG A 171 2.54 20.19 -2.33
N GLN A 172 3.36 19.16 -2.25
CA GLN A 172 4.09 18.78 -1.04
C GLN A 172 5.58 19.09 -1.20
N ASP A 173 6.27 19.22 -0.07
CA ASP A 173 7.73 19.29 -0.06
C ASP A 173 8.30 17.98 -0.65
N PRO A 174 9.18 18.04 -1.67
CA PRO A 174 9.81 16.85 -2.24
C PRO A 174 10.47 15.94 -1.20
N LEU A 175 11.08 16.50 -0.16
CA LEU A 175 11.74 15.70 0.88
C LEU A 175 10.75 14.96 1.77
N TRP A 176 9.53 15.47 1.94
CA TRP A 176 8.48 14.72 2.62
C TRP A 176 7.95 13.55 1.78
N ILE A 177 7.94 13.67 0.45
CA ILE A 177 7.68 12.52 -0.43
C ILE A 177 8.80 11.47 -0.35
N ILE A 178 10.06 11.90 -0.29
CA ILE A 178 11.18 11.00 0.00
C ILE A 178 10.99 10.34 1.37
N ALA A 179 10.63 11.10 2.41
CA ALA A 179 10.40 10.59 3.77
C ALA A 179 9.36 9.46 3.82
N LEU A 180 8.29 9.55 3.02
CA LEU A 180 7.31 8.47 2.91
C LEU A 180 7.94 7.18 2.32
N ASN A 181 8.82 7.32 1.33
CA ASN A 181 9.48 6.19 0.66
C ASN A 181 10.67 5.63 1.43
N CYS A 182 11.21 6.36 2.41
CA CYS A 182 12.22 5.88 3.35
C CYS A 182 11.71 5.78 4.80
N ARG A 183 10.39 5.66 4.98
CA ARG A 183 9.77 5.66 6.31
C ARG A 183 10.28 4.53 7.20
N LEU A 184 10.59 3.37 6.62
CA LEU A 184 11.07 2.20 7.35
C LEU A 184 12.46 2.50 7.92
N GLU A 185 13.33 3.03 7.09
CA GLU A 185 14.68 3.47 7.42
C GLU A 185 14.66 4.59 8.46
N ILE A 186 13.80 5.60 8.29
CA ILE A 186 13.64 6.69 9.27
C ILE A 186 13.20 6.11 10.61
N LEU A 187 12.15 5.27 10.66
CA LEU A 187 11.70 4.67 11.92
C LEU A 187 12.81 3.85 12.60
N ASN A 188 13.59 3.11 11.82
CA ASN A 188 14.74 2.36 12.31
C ASN A 188 15.85 3.26 12.86
N HIS A 189 16.20 4.35 12.17
CA HIS A 189 17.18 5.33 12.65
C HIS A 189 16.76 6.02 13.95
N LEU A 190 15.47 6.24 14.11
CA LEU A 190 14.90 6.89 15.29
C LEU A 190 14.81 5.93 16.50
N SER A 191 15.31 4.69 16.36
CA SER A 191 15.19 3.59 17.34
C SER A 191 13.77 3.46 17.87
N PHE A 192 12.82 3.70 16.99
CA PHE A 192 11.43 3.65 17.34
C PHE A 192 11.09 2.17 17.52
N GLY A 193 11.02 1.73 18.78
CA GLY A 193 10.54 0.41 19.20
C GLY A 193 9.05 0.23 18.92
N ILE A 194 8.62 0.60 17.72
CA ILE A 194 7.24 0.63 17.30
C ILE A 194 6.78 -0.80 17.14
N GLN A 195 5.68 -1.16 17.79
CA GLN A 195 5.05 -2.46 17.60
C GLN A 195 4.48 -2.54 16.18
N ASN A 196 5.28 -3.11 15.28
CA ASN A 196 4.87 -3.49 13.95
C ASN A 196 4.80 -4.98 13.84
N GLU A 197 3.65 -5.41 13.36
CA GLU A 197 3.24 -6.79 13.38
C GLU A 197 2.69 -7.08 11.99
N CYS A 198 3.35 -7.96 11.28
CA CYS A 198 2.96 -8.36 9.94
C CYS A 198 3.20 -9.85 9.89
N THR A 199 2.34 -10.55 9.15
CA THR A 199 2.47 -11.99 8.95
C THR A 199 2.39 -12.26 7.47
N VAL A 200 3.43 -12.85 6.90
CA VAL A 200 3.51 -13.12 5.46
C VAL A 200 3.68 -14.61 5.20
N LEU A 201 3.08 -15.07 4.10
CA LEU A 201 3.03 -16.49 3.73
C LEU A 201 3.15 -16.65 2.21
N TYR A 202 3.78 -17.73 1.76
CA TYR A 202 3.82 -18.15 0.38
C TYR A 202 3.52 -19.64 0.26
N ASN A 203 2.49 -20.01 -0.51
CA ASN A 203 2.18 -21.40 -0.82
C ASN A 203 2.66 -21.75 -2.23
N LYS A 204 3.71 -22.59 -2.32
CA LYS A 204 4.29 -23.03 -3.59
C LYS A 204 3.37 -23.88 -4.47
N GLU A 205 2.39 -24.56 -3.90
CA GLU A 205 1.45 -25.40 -4.66
C GLU A 205 0.44 -24.53 -5.42
N THR A 206 -0.08 -23.50 -4.74
CA THR A 206 -1.04 -22.55 -5.32
C THR A 206 -0.37 -21.33 -5.94
N CYS A 207 0.92 -21.11 -5.70
CA CYS A 207 1.66 -19.88 -6.02
C CYS A 207 0.97 -18.62 -5.49
N GLN A 208 0.41 -18.73 -4.28
CA GLN A 208 -0.22 -17.61 -3.60
C GLN A 208 0.75 -16.99 -2.60
N LEU A 209 0.87 -15.67 -2.63
CA LEU A 209 1.64 -14.85 -1.71
C LEU A 209 0.67 -14.00 -0.89
N ALA A 210 0.80 -13.97 0.44
CA ALA A 210 -0.20 -13.37 1.30
C ALA A 210 0.42 -12.57 2.45
N GLU A 211 -0.29 -11.54 2.91
CA GLU A 211 0.14 -10.66 3.99
C GLU A 211 -1.04 -10.20 4.85
N ASN A 212 -0.88 -10.26 6.18
CA ASN A 212 -1.53 -9.33 7.11
C ASN A 212 -0.60 -8.15 7.35
N TRP A 213 -1.08 -6.96 7.06
CA TRP A 213 -0.38 -5.73 7.37
C TRP A 213 -1.00 -5.08 8.61
N ASP A 214 -0.28 -5.07 9.73
CA ASP A 214 -0.71 -4.37 10.94
C ASP A 214 0.05 -3.05 11.08
N TRP A 215 -0.73 -1.97 11.29
CA TRP A 215 -0.22 -0.60 11.40
C TRP A 215 -1.27 0.30 12.08
N ILE A 216 -1.03 1.60 12.12
CA ILE A 216 -2.00 2.56 12.67
C ILE A 216 -3.29 2.62 11.83
N LYS A 217 -4.42 2.65 12.54
CA LYS A 217 -5.79 2.54 12.00
C LYS A 217 -6.11 3.49 10.86
N ASP A 218 -5.54 4.69 10.85
CA ASP A 218 -5.75 5.67 9.78
C ASP A 218 -5.44 5.11 8.38
N PHE A 219 -4.45 4.21 8.28
CA PHE A 219 -4.09 3.59 7.02
C PHE A 219 -5.11 2.60 6.47
N GLN A 220 -6.05 2.15 7.31
CA GLN A 220 -7.25 1.43 6.87
C GLN A 220 -8.07 2.27 5.90
N HIS A 221 -8.06 3.59 6.03
CA HIS A 221 -8.77 4.51 5.14
C HIS A 221 -7.87 5.16 4.09
N LEU A 222 -6.55 5.27 4.35
CA LEU A 222 -5.59 5.93 3.46
C LEU A 222 -4.98 5.01 2.40
N ALA A 223 -4.69 3.75 2.72
CA ALA A 223 -4.14 2.81 1.75
C ALA A 223 -5.09 2.62 0.56
N PHE A 224 -4.54 2.19 -0.57
CA PHE A 224 -5.29 2.00 -1.79
C PHE A 224 -4.64 0.93 -2.67
N ILE A 225 -5.42 0.42 -3.62
CA ILE A 225 -4.94 -0.49 -4.65
C ILE A 225 -4.49 0.33 -5.85
N ASN A 226 -3.22 0.20 -6.18
CA ASN A 226 -2.55 0.87 -7.28
C ASN A 226 -2.32 -0.13 -8.42
N TYR A 227 -2.86 0.19 -9.59
CA TYR A 227 -2.54 -0.49 -10.84
C TYR A 227 -1.75 0.45 -11.76
N ILE A 228 -0.46 0.16 -11.95
CA ILE A 228 0.39 0.87 -12.93
C ILE A 228 0.32 0.13 -14.26
N LYS A 229 -0.54 0.59 -15.16
CA LYS A 229 -0.84 -0.11 -16.42
C LYS A 229 0.37 -0.23 -17.33
N SER A 230 1.15 0.85 -17.48
CA SER A 230 2.35 0.89 -18.33
C SER A 230 3.45 -0.08 -17.89
N ASN A 231 3.42 -0.53 -16.64
CA ASN A 231 4.43 -1.41 -16.06
C ASN A 231 3.88 -2.81 -15.73
N GLY A 232 2.56 -3.02 -15.86
CA GLY A 232 1.92 -4.28 -15.48
C GLY A 232 2.01 -4.59 -13.99
N ILE A 233 1.86 -3.60 -13.10
CA ILE A 233 2.02 -3.78 -11.64
C ILE A 233 0.69 -3.58 -10.92
N LEU A 234 0.34 -4.52 -10.04
CA LEU A 234 -0.79 -4.41 -9.12
C LEU A 234 -0.30 -4.54 -7.68
N GLN A 235 -0.62 -3.55 -6.85
CA GLN A 235 -0.12 -3.48 -5.49
C GLN A 235 -1.06 -2.74 -4.54
N MET A 236 -0.98 -3.06 -3.25
CA MET A 236 -1.54 -2.26 -2.16
C MET A 236 -0.43 -1.37 -1.60
N ILE A 237 -0.65 -0.06 -1.65
CA ILE A 237 0.35 0.93 -1.22
C ILE A 237 -0.26 2.04 -0.39
N GLU A 238 0.64 2.80 0.23
CA GLU A 238 0.33 4.03 0.93
C GLU A 238 0.41 5.22 -0.03
N PRO A 239 -0.40 6.28 0.19
CA PRO A 239 -0.34 7.49 -0.62
C PRO A 239 1.06 8.11 -0.59
N GLY A 240 1.63 8.39 -1.77
CA GLY A 240 2.94 9.02 -1.93
C GLY A 240 4.12 8.04 -1.99
N VAL A 241 3.87 6.73 -1.84
CA VAL A 241 4.90 5.68 -1.90
C VAL A 241 4.90 5.02 -3.29
N LEU A 242 6.07 4.72 -3.86
CA LEU A 242 6.17 4.13 -5.20
C LEU A 242 5.81 2.64 -5.25
N ALA A 243 6.20 1.88 -4.22
CA ALA A 243 5.87 0.47 -4.12
C ALA A 243 5.82 -0.05 -2.70
N LYS A 244 5.06 -1.12 -2.50
CA LYS A 244 4.96 -1.83 -1.21
C LYS A 244 4.64 -3.32 -1.41
N VAL A 245 3.39 -3.74 -1.19
CA VAL A 245 2.97 -5.14 -1.30
C VAL A 245 2.25 -5.36 -2.62
N GLY A 246 2.74 -6.26 -3.47
CA GLY A 246 2.16 -6.44 -4.79
C GLY A 246 2.88 -7.44 -5.68
N PHE A 247 2.51 -7.46 -6.95
CA PHE A 247 3.13 -8.28 -7.98
C PHE A 247 3.15 -7.58 -9.34
N ASN A 248 3.96 -8.11 -10.26
CA ASN A 248 4.04 -7.66 -11.65
C ASN A 248 3.47 -8.68 -12.66
N SER A 249 3.39 -8.28 -13.92
CA SER A 249 2.87 -9.11 -15.02
C SER A 249 3.70 -10.36 -15.29
N TYR A 250 4.97 -10.40 -14.87
CA TYR A 250 5.84 -11.58 -14.92
C TYR A 250 5.65 -12.56 -13.76
N GLY A 251 4.76 -12.24 -12.81
CA GLY A 251 4.37 -13.18 -11.75
C GLY A 251 5.28 -13.14 -10.56
N ILE A 252 6.11 -12.11 -10.45
CA ILE A 252 6.98 -11.87 -9.31
C ILE A 252 6.18 -11.04 -8.31
N GLY A 253 6.01 -11.58 -7.10
CA GLY A 253 5.34 -10.93 -5.99
C GLY A 253 6.30 -10.63 -4.84
N VAL A 254 6.01 -9.56 -4.09
CA VAL A 254 6.75 -9.13 -2.90
C VAL A 254 5.80 -8.71 -1.78
N THR A 255 6.18 -9.01 -0.54
CA THR A 255 5.57 -8.51 0.70
C THR A 255 6.54 -7.63 1.48
N LEU A 256 6.09 -6.99 2.56
CA LEU A 256 7.00 -6.19 3.40
C LEU A 256 6.68 -6.30 4.89
N ASN A 257 7.66 -6.73 5.68
CA ASN A 257 7.61 -6.70 7.13
C ASN A 257 8.65 -5.71 7.66
N PHE A 258 8.23 -4.87 8.61
CA PHE A 258 9.18 -4.11 9.41
C PHE A 258 9.83 -5.04 10.45
N VAL A 259 11.16 -5.07 10.49
CA VAL A 259 11.95 -5.86 11.44
C VAL A 259 13.01 -4.95 12.03
N ASP A 260 13.17 -4.95 13.35
CA ASP A 260 14.17 -4.08 13.98
C ASP A 260 15.57 -4.45 13.52
N PRO A 261 16.38 -3.47 13.08
CA PRO A 261 17.74 -3.74 12.65
C PRO A 261 18.58 -4.27 13.82
N VAL A 262 19.53 -5.15 13.50
CA VAL A 262 20.57 -5.61 14.43
C VAL A 262 21.63 -4.54 14.59
N THR A 263 21.97 -3.86 13.50
CA THR A 263 22.91 -2.75 13.49
C THR A 263 22.30 -1.55 12.79
N ILE A 264 22.55 -0.34 13.31
CA ILE A 264 22.19 0.89 12.60
C ILE A 264 23.11 0.99 11.39
N SER A 265 22.52 1.07 10.19
CA SER A 265 23.30 1.27 8.97
C SER A 265 24.11 2.56 9.07
N THR A 266 25.36 2.47 8.62
CA THR A 266 26.25 3.63 8.54
C THR A 266 26.37 4.16 7.11
N ASN A 267 25.63 3.58 6.16
CA ASN A 267 25.79 3.86 4.74
C ASN A 267 24.57 4.59 4.12
N PRO A 268 24.59 5.93 4.09
CA PRO A 268 23.52 6.72 3.48
C PRO A 268 23.48 6.69 1.94
N SER A 269 24.35 5.91 1.28
CA SER A 269 24.33 5.75 -0.19
C SER A 269 23.40 4.66 -0.70
N ASN A 270 22.81 3.86 0.21
CA ASN A 270 21.85 2.82 -0.16
C ASN A 270 20.48 3.42 -0.51
N ILE A 271 19.75 2.74 -1.39
CA ILE A 271 18.37 3.10 -1.70
C ILE A 271 17.41 2.57 -0.62
N PRO A 272 16.31 3.28 -0.33
CA PRO A 272 15.29 2.79 0.59
C PRO A 272 14.61 1.50 0.10
N LEU A 273 14.15 0.66 1.02
CA LEU A 273 13.54 -0.64 0.74
C LEU A 273 12.28 -0.51 -0.13
N HIS A 274 11.47 0.54 0.03
CA HIS A 274 10.32 0.77 -0.87
C HIS A 274 10.76 1.05 -2.32
N ILE A 275 11.95 1.63 -2.52
CA ILE A 275 12.54 1.83 -3.85
C ILE A 275 13.09 0.51 -4.40
N SER A 276 13.70 -0.33 -3.56
CA SER A 276 14.08 -1.70 -3.95
C SER A 276 12.86 -2.55 -4.32
N LEU A 277 11.75 -2.45 -3.59
CA LEU A 277 10.48 -3.10 -3.93
C LEU A 277 9.96 -2.61 -5.28
N ARG A 278 10.02 -1.30 -5.53
CA ARG A 278 9.62 -0.74 -6.83
C ARG A 278 10.50 -1.28 -7.95
N ALA A 279 11.81 -1.35 -7.72
CA ALA A 279 12.75 -1.89 -8.68
C ALA A 279 12.47 -3.34 -9.04
N VAL A 280 12.13 -4.19 -8.06
CA VAL A 280 11.72 -5.58 -8.31
C VAL A 280 10.45 -5.62 -9.15
N LEU A 281 9.41 -4.88 -8.74
CA LEU A 281 8.14 -4.88 -9.47
C LEU A 281 8.29 -4.35 -10.91
N ASP A 282 9.11 -3.33 -11.13
CA ASP A 282 9.34 -2.74 -12.46
C ASP A 282 10.25 -3.59 -13.36
N GLN A 283 11.29 -4.24 -12.81
CA GLN A 283 12.39 -4.79 -13.63
C GLN A 283 12.48 -6.31 -13.63
N ALA A 284 12.04 -6.99 -12.57
CA ALA A 284 12.24 -8.43 -12.44
C ALA A 284 11.26 -9.21 -13.33
N LYS A 285 11.80 -10.01 -14.25
CA LYS A 285 11.04 -10.95 -15.06
C LYS A 285 11.14 -12.38 -14.55
N THR A 286 12.09 -12.64 -13.66
CA THR A 286 12.30 -13.94 -13.03
C THR A 286 12.55 -13.78 -11.53
N TYR A 287 12.35 -14.88 -10.79
CA TYR A 287 12.66 -14.97 -9.37
C TYR A 287 14.13 -14.60 -9.08
N GLU A 288 15.08 -15.09 -9.88
CA GLU A 288 16.50 -14.81 -9.71
C GLU A 288 16.83 -13.33 -9.91
N GLN A 289 16.21 -12.68 -10.91
CA GLN A 289 16.37 -11.24 -11.14
C GLN A 289 15.85 -10.41 -9.96
N ALA A 290 14.75 -10.84 -9.32
CA ALA A 290 14.24 -10.19 -8.13
C ALA A 290 15.25 -10.25 -6.97
N LEU A 291 15.89 -11.40 -6.76
CA LEU A 291 16.93 -11.55 -5.73
C LEU A 291 18.19 -10.76 -6.06
N ASP A 292 18.61 -10.73 -7.33
CA ASP A 292 19.76 -9.96 -7.79
C ASP A 292 19.60 -8.46 -7.54
N ILE A 293 18.38 -7.92 -7.70
CA ILE A 293 18.08 -6.51 -7.37
C ILE A 293 18.34 -6.23 -5.88
N PHE A 294 17.86 -7.08 -4.98
CA PHE A 294 18.13 -6.91 -3.55
C PHE A 294 19.62 -7.06 -3.21
N LYS A 295 20.31 -7.99 -3.88
CA LYS A 295 21.74 -8.22 -3.67
C LYS A 295 22.60 -7.03 -4.12
N GLN A 296 22.25 -6.38 -5.24
CA GLN A 296 23.02 -5.28 -5.83
C GLN A 296 22.82 -3.95 -5.12
N ASN A 297 21.61 -3.70 -4.61
CA ASN A 297 21.25 -2.39 -4.08
C ASN A 297 21.68 -2.16 -2.64
N GLY A 298 22.15 -3.20 -1.95
CA GLY A 298 22.46 -3.14 -0.52
C GLY A 298 21.19 -2.85 0.31
N PRO A 299 21.24 -3.08 1.62
CA PRO A 299 20.02 -3.01 2.43
C PRO A 299 19.52 -1.58 2.62
N GLY A 300 18.20 -1.40 2.40
CA GLY A 300 17.40 -0.58 3.30
C GLY A 300 17.37 -1.32 4.65
N PHE A 301 18.03 -0.77 5.65
CA PHE A 301 18.27 -1.47 6.92
C PHE A 301 16.98 -1.57 7.74
N GLY A 302 16.80 -2.74 8.37
CA GLY A 302 15.70 -3.09 9.26
C GLY A 302 14.41 -3.42 8.50
N GLY A 303 14.34 -4.62 7.95
CA GLY A 303 13.13 -5.10 7.29
C GLY A 303 13.26 -6.53 6.79
N HIS A 304 12.16 -7.05 6.28
CA HIS A 304 12.10 -8.34 5.61
C HIS A 304 11.14 -8.26 4.42
N VAL A 305 11.47 -8.96 3.34
CA VAL A 305 10.64 -9.13 2.14
C VAL A 305 10.50 -10.62 1.86
N LEU A 306 9.26 -11.12 1.71
CA LEU A 306 9.02 -12.44 1.11
C LEU A 306 8.83 -12.24 -0.38
N VAL A 307 9.75 -12.79 -1.17
CA VAL A 307 9.64 -12.86 -2.64
C VAL A 307 9.01 -14.19 -3.01
N GLY A 308 8.05 -14.19 -3.91
CA GLY A 308 7.46 -15.40 -4.49
C GLY A 308 7.24 -15.25 -6.00
N ASP A 309 7.19 -16.37 -6.72
CA ASP A 309 6.87 -16.37 -8.15
C ASP A 309 5.65 -17.26 -8.51
N ASP A 310 5.28 -17.27 -9.80
CA ASP A 310 4.19 -18.09 -10.33
C ASP A 310 4.58 -19.56 -10.64
N LYS A 311 5.81 -19.96 -10.29
CA LYS A 311 6.38 -21.29 -10.52
C LYS A 311 6.66 -22.08 -9.24
N GLY A 312 6.41 -21.49 -8.08
CA GLY A 312 6.56 -22.17 -6.79
C GLY A 312 7.86 -21.85 -6.05
N GLN A 313 8.62 -20.85 -6.50
CA GLN A 313 9.86 -20.41 -5.86
C GLN A 313 9.58 -19.28 -4.87
N CYS A 314 10.23 -19.31 -3.70
CA CYS A 314 10.18 -18.21 -2.75
C CYS A 314 11.48 -18.01 -1.96
N CYS A 315 11.68 -16.80 -1.47
CA CYS A 315 12.81 -16.42 -0.62
C CYS A 315 12.38 -15.42 0.44
N CYS A 316 12.74 -15.67 1.69
CA CYS A 316 12.80 -14.62 2.70
C CYS A 316 14.10 -13.84 2.51
N VAL A 317 13.98 -12.53 2.29
CA VAL A 317 15.10 -11.60 2.17
C VAL A 317 15.12 -10.70 3.40
N GLU A 318 16.14 -10.83 4.23
CA GLU A 318 16.29 -10.13 5.51
C GLU A 318 17.36 -9.05 5.42
N PHE A 319 17.05 -7.87 5.97
CA PHE A 319 17.91 -6.69 5.93
C PHE A 319 18.31 -6.24 7.36
N PRO A 320 19.24 -6.93 8.03
CA PRO A 320 19.56 -6.67 9.44
C PRO A 320 20.43 -5.46 9.74
N GLY A 321 21.03 -4.85 8.73
CA GLY A 321 22.02 -3.80 8.88
C GLY A 321 22.53 -3.41 7.51
N ASP A 322 23.85 -3.49 7.30
CA ASP A 322 24.51 -3.26 6.00
C ASP A 322 24.68 -4.54 5.14
N GLU A 323 24.14 -5.68 5.61
CA GLU A 323 24.09 -6.96 4.88
C GLU A 323 22.68 -7.30 4.40
N VAL A 324 22.60 -8.20 3.41
CA VAL A 324 21.34 -8.82 2.95
C VAL A 324 21.46 -10.33 3.11
N HIS A 325 20.51 -10.95 3.80
CA HIS A 325 20.47 -12.39 4.05
C HIS A 325 19.32 -13.02 3.29
N PHE A 326 19.60 -14.12 2.58
CA PHE A 326 18.63 -14.83 1.76
C PHE A 326 18.36 -16.21 2.37
N ILE A 327 17.09 -16.52 2.61
CA ILE A 327 16.63 -17.81 3.14
C ILE A 327 15.72 -18.42 2.08
N PRO A 328 16.27 -19.21 1.14
CA PRO A 328 15.50 -19.82 0.07
C PRO A 328 14.52 -20.85 0.62
N ASP A 329 13.40 -21.03 -0.09
CA ASP A 329 12.36 -22.02 0.21
C ASP A 329 11.71 -21.87 1.60
N HIS A 330 11.84 -20.69 2.23
CA HIS A 330 11.16 -20.38 3.49
C HIS A 330 9.80 -19.70 3.22
N PRO A 331 8.67 -20.31 3.59
CA PRO A 331 7.36 -19.89 3.08
C PRO A 331 6.62 -18.92 4.00
N TYR A 332 7.14 -18.52 5.16
CA TYR A 332 6.42 -17.60 6.04
C TYR A 332 7.34 -16.80 6.94
N HIS A 333 6.91 -15.62 7.37
CA HIS A 333 7.71 -14.76 8.23
C HIS A 333 6.83 -13.83 9.06
N THR A 334 7.35 -13.41 10.23
CA THR A 334 6.73 -12.39 11.08
C THR A 334 7.64 -11.15 11.18
N ASN A 335 8.01 -10.66 12.37
CA ASN A 335 8.76 -9.41 12.55
C ASN A 335 10.06 -9.60 13.35
N HIS A 336 10.72 -10.75 13.17
CA HIS A 336 12.02 -11.05 13.77
C HIS A 336 12.92 -11.69 12.71
N PHE A 337 14.22 -11.45 12.77
CA PHE A 337 15.17 -12.09 11.86
C PHE A 337 15.34 -13.57 12.17
N LEU A 338 15.22 -14.41 11.15
CA LEU A 338 15.51 -15.83 11.22
C LEU A 338 17.02 -16.09 11.09
N TYR A 339 17.79 -15.27 10.34
CA TYR A 339 19.21 -15.54 10.09
C TYR A 339 20.08 -15.51 11.36
N THR A 340 19.73 -14.68 12.35
CA THR A 340 20.56 -14.51 13.57
C THR A 340 20.49 -15.68 14.54
N ASN A 341 19.63 -16.69 14.31
CA ASN A 341 19.31 -17.71 15.32
C ASN A 341 19.01 -17.08 16.71
N ASN A 342 18.28 -15.97 16.75
CA ASN A 342 18.04 -15.21 17.97
C ASN A 342 19.36 -14.80 18.65
N ASN A 343 20.25 -14.00 18.06
CA ASN A 343 21.45 -13.48 18.77
C ASN A 343 21.43 -11.96 19.00
N ASN A 344 20.35 -11.28 18.60
CA ASN A 344 20.19 -9.87 18.91
C ASN A 344 19.69 -9.68 20.37
N GLU A 345 20.62 -9.73 21.33
CA GLU A 345 20.32 -9.66 22.78
C GLU A 345 19.51 -8.42 23.18
N HIS A 346 19.64 -7.32 22.43
CA HIS A 346 18.92 -6.08 22.71
C HIS A 346 17.40 -6.19 22.57
N PHE A 347 16.90 -7.12 21.75
CA PHE A 347 15.46 -7.21 21.42
C PHE A 347 14.76 -8.45 21.99
N LYS A 348 15.50 -9.48 22.39
CA LYS A 348 14.96 -10.76 22.89
C LYS A 348 13.96 -10.63 24.03
N ASN A 349 14.13 -9.63 24.89
CA ASN A 349 13.32 -9.45 26.10
C ASN A 349 12.19 -8.43 25.92
N THR A 350 11.86 -8.05 24.68
CA THR A 350 10.78 -7.11 24.39
C THR A 350 9.46 -7.85 24.13
N SER A 351 8.33 -7.26 24.51
CA SER A 351 7.00 -7.79 24.18
C SER A 351 6.78 -7.93 22.67
N ARG A 352 7.39 -7.05 21.88
CA ARG A 352 7.37 -7.09 20.42
C ARG A 352 8.05 -8.34 19.85
N TYR A 353 9.22 -8.69 20.39
CA TYR A 353 9.90 -9.90 19.95
C TYR A 353 9.09 -11.15 20.31
N GLN A 354 8.54 -11.19 21.53
CA GLN A 354 7.66 -12.29 21.96
C GLN A 354 6.43 -12.41 21.06
N ASN A 355 5.77 -11.28 20.73
CA ASN A 355 4.65 -11.25 19.79
C ASN A 355 5.00 -11.87 18.43
N SER A 356 6.15 -11.47 17.88
CA SER A 356 6.64 -11.97 16.60
C SER A 356 6.87 -13.48 16.63
N LEU A 357 7.43 -14.01 17.73
CA LEU A 357 7.66 -15.44 17.93
C LEU A 357 6.34 -16.21 18.11
N ASP A 358 5.40 -15.70 18.91
CA ASP A 358 4.13 -16.37 19.18
C ASP A 358 3.30 -16.52 17.90
N ARG A 359 3.22 -15.46 17.09
CA ARG A 359 2.59 -15.53 15.77
C ARG A 359 3.33 -16.49 14.83
N TYR A 360 4.65 -16.49 14.85
CA TYR A 360 5.44 -17.39 14.00
C TYR A 360 5.21 -18.87 14.36
N GLU A 361 5.21 -19.22 15.64
CA GLU A 361 4.89 -20.58 16.08
C GLU A 361 3.44 -20.95 15.79
N ARG A 362 2.50 -20.01 15.90
CA ARG A 362 1.10 -20.23 15.49
C ARG A 362 0.98 -20.50 13.99
N VAL A 363 1.63 -19.69 13.14
CA VAL A 363 1.70 -19.91 11.69
C VAL A 363 2.26 -21.28 11.40
N LYS A 364 3.38 -21.66 12.03
CA LYS A 364 4.03 -22.96 11.84
C LYS A 364 3.13 -24.14 12.23
N GLN A 365 2.32 -24.00 13.29
CA GLN A 365 1.31 -25.00 13.66
C GLN A 365 0.23 -25.14 12.59
N LEU A 366 -0.35 -24.02 12.14
CA LEU A 366 -1.40 -24.01 11.12
C LEU A 366 -0.89 -24.48 9.76
N TRP A 367 0.35 -24.12 9.40
CA TRP A 367 1.03 -24.54 8.19
C TRP A 367 1.19 -26.06 8.12
N LYS A 368 1.62 -26.69 9.22
CA LYS A 368 1.72 -28.15 9.33
C LYS A 368 0.38 -28.85 9.13
N ASN A 369 -0.72 -28.21 9.52
CA ASN A 369 -2.08 -28.72 9.33
C ASN A 369 -2.64 -28.47 7.92
N LYS A 370 -1.83 -27.94 6.99
CA LYS A 370 -2.22 -27.60 5.61
C LYS A 370 -3.41 -26.63 5.54
N THR A 371 -3.50 -25.72 6.52
CA THR A 371 -4.51 -24.68 6.56
C THR A 371 -4.33 -23.72 5.37
N THR A 372 -5.44 -23.24 4.78
CA THR A 372 -5.38 -22.28 3.67
C THR A 372 -4.74 -20.96 4.11
N LEU A 373 -4.11 -20.22 3.18
CA LEU A 373 -3.50 -18.92 3.52
C LEU A 373 -4.51 -17.95 4.13
N GLN A 374 -5.73 -17.91 3.60
CA GLN A 374 -6.81 -17.08 4.14
C GLN A 374 -7.13 -17.44 5.59
N SER A 375 -7.28 -18.73 5.89
CA SER A 375 -7.57 -19.18 7.25
C SER A 375 -6.41 -18.89 8.21
N ILE A 376 -5.16 -18.92 7.76
CA ILE A 376 -4.01 -18.52 8.58
C ILE A 376 -4.02 -17.01 8.82
N LEU A 377 -4.20 -16.20 7.77
CA LEU A 377 -4.27 -14.75 7.89
C LEU A 377 -5.45 -14.29 8.75
N PHE A 378 -6.56 -15.02 8.75
CA PHE A 378 -7.75 -14.67 9.52
C PHE A 378 -7.74 -15.32 10.92
N ASP A 379 -6.67 -16.06 11.27
CA ASP A 379 -6.56 -16.73 12.57
C ASP A 379 -6.54 -15.69 13.68
N TYR A 380 -7.51 -15.82 14.56
CA TYR A 380 -7.72 -14.94 15.69
C TYR A 380 -8.35 -15.75 16.84
N ASP A 381 -7.87 -15.50 18.05
CA ASP A 381 -8.36 -16.10 19.27
C ASP A 381 -8.36 -15.03 20.37
N ASP A 382 -9.53 -14.74 20.95
CA ASP A 382 -9.68 -13.75 22.03
C ASP A 382 -8.86 -14.12 23.28
N ASN A 383 -8.40 -15.38 23.40
CA ASN A 383 -7.54 -15.84 24.50
C ASN A 383 -6.04 -15.77 24.18
N GLN A 384 -5.66 -15.50 22.93
CA GLN A 384 -4.26 -15.31 22.54
C GLN A 384 -3.85 -13.87 22.79
N THR A 385 -2.72 -13.68 23.47
CA THR A 385 -2.14 -12.34 23.69
C THR A 385 -1.75 -11.67 22.36
N TYR A 386 -1.33 -12.46 21.37
CA TYR A 386 -0.75 -11.98 20.11
C TYR A 386 -1.29 -12.77 18.90
N PRO A 387 -2.57 -12.58 18.53
CA PRO A 387 -3.17 -13.30 17.40
C PRO A 387 -2.58 -12.83 16.06
N ILE A 388 -2.67 -13.67 15.02
CA ILE A 388 -2.20 -13.33 13.67
C ILE A 388 -3.02 -12.19 13.05
N CYS A 389 -4.35 -12.20 13.23
CA CYS A 389 -5.23 -11.15 12.74
C CYS A 389 -5.71 -10.23 13.87
N ARG A 390 -5.12 -9.07 14.05
CA ARG A 390 -5.32 -8.25 15.25
C ARG A 390 -6.54 -7.34 15.19
N SER A 391 -7.18 -7.16 16.34
CA SER A 391 -8.10 -6.04 16.58
C SER A 391 -7.29 -4.76 16.77
N PHE A 392 -7.91 -3.59 16.53
CA PHE A 392 -7.25 -2.31 16.81
C PHE A 392 -7.17 -2.06 18.32
N GLU A 393 -5.96 -1.94 18.83
CA GLU A 393 -5.68 -1.69 20.24
C GLU A 393 -4.81 -0.43 20.41
N PRO A 394 -5.02 0.37 21.47
CA PRO A 394 -4.17 1.52 21.75
C PRO A 394 -2.73 1.10 22.08
N ASN A 395 -1.75 1.83 21.53
CA ASN A 395 -0.34 1.77 21.90
C ASN A 395 0.32 3.17 21.79
N ASP A 396 1.65 3.24 21.93
CA ASP A 396 2.41 4.49 21.91
C ASP A 396 2.33 5.27 20.57
N ILE A 397 2.03 4.57 19.47
CA ILE A 397 1.92 5.18 18.14
C ILE A 397 0.49 5.53 17.73
N GLY A 398 -0.52 4.93 18.36
CA GLY A 398 -1.94 5.17 18.08
C GLY A 398 -2.77 3.91 18.29
N LEU A 399 -3.88 3.78 17.55
CA LEU A 399 -4.61 2.52 17.47
C LEU A 399 -3.95 1.63 16.43
N VAL A 400 -3.35 0.51 16.83
CA VAL A 400 -2.64 -0.43 15.94
C VAL A 400 -3.37 -1.76 15.89
N GLY A 401 -3.44 -2.32 14.69
CA GLY A 401 -4.06 -3.62 14.42
C GLY A 401 -4.03 -3.92 12.93
N THR A 402 -4.65 -5.03 12.51
CA THR A 402 -4.66 -5.43 11.10
C THR A 402 -5.42 -4.42 10.27
N VAL A 403 -4.68 -3.72 9.41
CA VAL A 403 -5.20 -2.73 8.45
C VAL A 403 -5.82 -3.43 7.25
N CYS A 404 -5.22 -4.52 6.79
CA CYS A 404 -5.75 -5.38 5.75
C CYS A 404 -5.14 -6.77 5.78
N SER A 405 -5.88 -7.71 5.21
CA SER A 405 -5.40 -9.04 4.83
C SER A 405 -5.50 -9.17 3.31
N LEU A 406 -4.40 -9.54 2.65
CA LEU A 406 -4.37 -9.69 1.19
C LEU A 406 -3.72 -11.01 0.77
N ILE A 407 -4.22 -11.57 -0.33
CA ILE A 407 -3.78 -12.82 -0.94
C ILE A 407 -3.64 -12.57 -2.44
N MET A 408 -2.43 -12.70 -2.95
CA MET A 408 -2.09 -12.53 -4.35
C MET A 408 -1.93 -13.91 -4.99
N ASN A 409 -2.78 -14.24 -5.98
CA ASN A 409 -2.54 -15.40 -6.82
C ASN A 409 -1.58 -14.98 -7.93
N LEU A 410 -0.33 -15.42 -7.81
CA LEU A 410 0.69 -15.01 -8.76
C LEU A 410 0.36 -15.60 -10.14
N LYS A 411 -0.06 -16.86 -10.28
CA LYS A 411 -0.42 -17.45 -11.59
C LYS A 411 -1.52 -16.71 -12.33
N GLU A 412 -2.58 -16.31 -11.62
CA GLU A 412 -3.76 -15.66 -12.21
C GLU A 412 -3.65 -14.13 -12.26
N ARG A 413 -2.58 -13.57 -11.67
CA ARG A 413 -2.34 -12.13 -11.53
C ARG A 413 -3.53 -11.41 -10.89
N THR A 414 -4.09 -12.03 -9.83
CA THR A 414 -5.18 -11.49 -9.02
C THR A 414 -4.71 -11.15 -7.60
N MET A 415 -5.35 -10.17 -6.98
CA MET A 415 -5.21 -9.78 -5.59
C MET A 415 -6.58 -9.79 -4.92
N ASN A 416 -6.76 -10.66 -3.94
CA ASN A 416 -7.91 -10.68 -3.06
C ASN A 416 -7.55 -9.95 -1.76
N ILE A 417 -8.30 -8.92 -1.39
CA ILE A 417 -8.01 -8.11 -0.19
C ILE A 417 -9.28 -7.79 0.60
N THR A 418 -9.15 -7.77 1.92
CA THR A 418 -10.17 -7.25 2.84
C THR A 418 -9.58 -6.18 3.74
N LYS A 419 -10.44 -5.27 4.17
CA LYS A 419 -10.11 -4.11 4.98
C LYS A 419 -10.35 -4.41 6.46
N GLY A 420 -9.35 -4.13 7.28
CA GLY A 420 -9.40 -4.35 8.73
C GLY A 420 -9.31 -5.81 9.14
N ASN A 421 -9.75 -6.07 10.37
CA ASN A 421 -9.94 -7.41 10.90
C ASN A 421 -11.23 -8.04 10.31
N PRO A 422 -11.15 -9.20 9.62
CA PRO A 422 -12.26 -9.83 8.93
C PRO A 422 -13.29 -10.49 9.86
N ARG A 423 -13.20 -10.36 11.20
CA ARG A 423 -14.29 -10.76 12.12
C ARG A 423 -15.63 -10.12 11.76
N GLN A 424 -15.60 -8.89 11.26
CA GLN A 424 -16.81 -8.12 10.94
C GLN A 424 -17.23 -8.28 9.47
N ASN A 425 -16.28 -8.60 8.58
CA ASN A 425 -16.54 -8.78 7.15
C ASN A 425 -15.47 -9.69 6.52
N GLN A 426 -15.82 -10.95 6.29
CA GLN A 426 -14.92 -11.92 5.63
C GLN A 426 -14.87 -11.76 4.10
N LYS A 427 -15.61 -10.79 3.54
CA LYS A 427 -15.64 -10.56 2.10
C LYS A 427 -14.27 -10.08 1.62
N LEU A 428 -13.67 -10.87 0.74
CA LEU A 428 -12.51 -10.47 -0.04
C LEU A 428 -12.99 -9.79 -1.32
N TYR A 429 -12.31 -8.72 -1.69
CA TYR A 429 -12.51 -8.02 -2.95
C TYR A 429 -11.36 -8.34 -3.88
N GLU A 430 -11.68 -8.79 -5.09
CA GLU A 430 -10.70 -9.19 -6.08
C GLU A 430 -10.35 -8.03 -7.03
N PHE A 431 -9.05 -7.87 -7.27
CA PHE A 431 -8.46 -6.99 -8.27
C PHE A 431 -7.57 -7.83 -9.18
N GLN A 432 -7.42 -7.44 -10.44
CA GLN A 432 -6.67 -8.21 -11.42
C GLN A 432 -6.02 -7.28 -12.46
N LEU A 433 -4.81 -7.65 -12.89
CA LEU A 433 -4.18 -7.09 -14.09
C LEU A 433 -5.02 -7.41 -15.34
N ASP A 434 -5.12 -6.50 -16.30
CA ASP A 434 -5.79 -6.80 -17.56
C ASP A 434 -5.03 -7.90 -18.32
N GLU A 435 -5.74 -8.88 -18.90
CA GLU A 435 -5.12 -10.00 -19.62
C GLU A 435 -4.19 -9.58 -20.78
N LYS A 436 -4.43 -8.42 -21.37
CA LYS A 436 -3.59 -7.86 -22.43
C LYS A 436 -2.21 -7.41 -21.92
N ASP A 437 -2.10 -7.11 -20.64
CA ASP A 437 -0.87 -6.63 -20.01
C ASP A 437 -0.03 -7.79 -19.46
N MET A 438 -0.52 -9.03 -19.52
CA MET A 438 0.22 -10.25 -19.17
C MET A 438 1.11 -10.78 -20.32
N ASN A 439 1.00 -10.22 -21.53
CA ASN A 439 1.66 -10.70 -22.75
C ASN A 439 2.78 -9.78 -23.28
N GLN A 440 3.25 -8.82 -22.47
CA GLN A 440 4.42 -7.97 -22.74
C GLN A 440 5.58 -8.39 -21.84
#